data_AF-A0A921BB05-F1
#
_entry.id   AF-A0A921BB05-F1
#
_cell.length_a   1.000
_cell.length_b   1.000
_cell.length_c   1.000
_cell.angle_alpha   90.00
_cell.angle_beta   90.00
_cell.angle_gamma   90.00
#
_symmetry.space_group_name_H-M   'P 1'
#
loop_
_entity.id
_entity.type
_entity.pdbx_description
1 polymer ?
#
loop_
_entity_poly.entity_id
_entity_poly.type
_entity_poly.pdbx_seq_one_letter_code
_entity_poly.pdbx_strand_id
1 'polypeptide(L)'
;MSYTISPVYTIDSWLDMARAIESMGADSLCIKDMAGLLKPYVAYELITKLKKTVNIPIHMQCHATTGLSTPTYIKAIEAGIDNVDTAISSMSMTYGIRQLKQ
;
A
#
# COMPACT_ATOMS: atom_id res chain seq x y z
N MET A 1 1.06 -3.54 -8.06
CA MET A 1 0.55 -2.20 -8.39
C MET A 1 1.52 -1.15 -7.85
N SER A 2 2.23 -0.45 -8.72
CA SER A 2 3.21 0.58 -8.34
C SER A 2 2.52 1.94 -8.21
N TYR A 3 2.36 2.43 -6.98
CA TYR A 3 1.62 3.65 -6.68
C TYR A 3 2.38 4.91 -7.12
N THR A 4 1.65 5.89 -7.64
CA THR A 4 2.18 7.22 -8.00
C THR A 4 1.07 8.27 -7.97
N ILE A 5 1.42 9.55 -8.06
CA ILE A 5 0.50 10.68 -8.06
C ILE A 5 0.61 11.39 -9.41
N SER A 6 -0.50 11.46 -10.15
CA SER A 6 -0.62 12.22 -11.40
C SER A 6 -2.11 12.48 -11.66
N PRO A 7 -2.50 13.53 -12.41
CA PRO A 7 -3.90 13.79 -12.77
C PRO A 7 -4.62 12.60 -13.44
N VAL A 8 -3.87 11.68 -14.04
CA VAL A 8 -4.42 10.47 -14.67
C VAL A 8 -4.68 9.31 -13.70
N TYR A 9 -4.06 9.32 -12.51
CA TYR A 9 -4.20 8.24 -11.53
C TYR A 9 -5.22 8.63 -10.45
N THR A 10 -6.43 8.10 -10.59
CA THR A 10 -7.52 8.23 -9.62
C THR A 10 -7.68 6.94 -8.83
N ILE A 11 -8.46 6.98 -7.75
CA ILE A 11 -8.80 5.76 -7.00
C ILE A 11 -9.44 4.71 -7.92
N ASP A 12 -10.38 5.11 -8.77
CA ASP A 12 -11.06 4.18 -9.67
C ASP A 12 -10.08 3.51 -10.64
N SER A 13 -9.09 4.26 -11.15
CA SER A 13 -8.04 3.68 -12.01
C SER A 13 -7.23 2.58 -11.30
N TRP A 14 -7.00 2.72 -9.99
CA TRP A 14 -6.32 1.71 -9.17
C TRP A 14 -7.21 0.49 -8.92
N LEU A 15 -8.52 0.70 -8.73
CA LEU A 15 -9.49 -0.39 -8.58
C LEU A 15 -9.64 -1.21 -9.85
N ASP A 16 -9.67 -0.56 -11.02
CA ASP A 16 -9.70 -1.23 -12.32
C ASP A 16 -8.43 -2.07 -12.55
N MET A 17 -7.26 -1.50 -12.21
CA MET A 17 -6.00 -2.23 -12.28
C MET A 17 -5.99 -3.45 -11.35
N ALA A 18 -6.53 -3.31 -10.13
CA ALA A 18 -6.62 -4.41 -9.17
C ALA A 18 -7.52 -5.55 -9.69
N ARG A 19 -8.68 -5.22 -10.27
CA ARG A 19 -9.57 -6.21 -10.92
C ARG A 19 -8.87 -6.93 -12.07
N ALA A 20 -8.14 -6.19 -12.91
CA ALA A 20 -7.39 -6.77 -14.01
C ALA A 20 -6.34 -7.76 -13.51
N ILE A 21 -5.57 -7.38 -12.48
CA ILE A 21 -4.54 -8.23 -11.86
C ILE A 21 -5.17 -9.51 -11.27
N GLU A 22 -6.28 -9.41 -10.54
CA GLU A 22 -6.99 -10.58 -10.01
C GLU A 22 -7.52 -11.47 -11.13
N SER A 23 -8.11 -10.90 -12.19
CA SER A 23 -8.64 -11.66 -13.33
C SER A 23 -7.57 -12.41 -14.13
N MET A 24 -6.32 -11.96 -14.04
CA MET A 24 -5.16 -12.65 -14.60
C MET A 24 -4.70 -13.86 -13.76
N GLY A 25 -5.33 -14.10 -12.61
CA GLY A 25 -5.04 -15.23 -11.72
C GLY A 25 -3.98 -14.95 -10.67
N ALA A 26 -3.77 -13.69 -10.27
CA ALA A 26 -2.84 -13.37 -9.18
C ALA A 26 -3.36 -13.88 -7.82
N ASP A 27 -2.48 -14.48 -7.02
CA ASP A 27 -2.82 -14.98 -5.68
C ASP A 27 -2.89 -13.88 -4.61
N SER A 28 -2.23 -12.75 -4.84
CA SER A 28 -2.24 -11.59 -3.95
C SER A 28 -1.98 -10.29 -4.71
N LEU A 29 -2.44 -9.18 -4.14
CA LEU A 29 -2.24 -7.84 -4.69
C LEU A 29 -1.26 -7.05 -3.83
N CYS A 30 -0.12 -6.66 -4.39
CA CYS A 30 0.82 -5.75 -3.71
C CYS A 30 0.63 -4.29 -4.17
N ILE A 31 0.47 -3.39 -3.20
CA ILE A 31 0.59 -1.94 -3.38
C ILE A 31 2.01 -1.52 -3.02
N LYS A 32 2.76 -1.05 -4.01
CA LYS A 32 4.14 -0.62 -3.86
C LYS A 32 4.25 0.89 -4.00
N ASP A 33 4.47 1.59 -2.88
CA ASP A 33 4.83 3.00 -2.82
C ASP A 33 6.34 3.15 -2.63
N MET A 34 7.04 3.18 -3.76
CA MET A 34 8.50 3.26 -3.83
C MET A 34 9.07 4.62 -3.39
N ALA A 35 8.29 5.69 -3.53
CA ALA A 35 8.74 7.05 -3.27
C ALA A 35 8.24 7.59 -1.90
N GLY A 36 7.42 6.83 -1.17
CA GLY A 36 6.84 7.27 0.10
C GLY A 36 5.79 8.37 -0.09
N LEU A 37 5.06 8.35 -1.19
CA LEU A 37 4.10 9.40 -1.56
C LEU A 37 2.71 9.19 -0.96
N LEU A 38 2.40 7.97 -0.54
CA LEU A 38 1.06 7.59 -0.14
C LEU A 38 0.71 8.23 1.21
N LYS A 39 -0.32 9.09 1.21
CA LYS A 39 -0.81 9.78 2.41
C LYS A 39 -1.70 8.85 3.24
N PRO A 40 -1.70 8.93 4.58
CA PRO A 40 -2.42 7.99 5.44
C PRO A 40 -3.92 7.85 5.14
N TYR A 41 -4.64 8.96 4.97
CA TYR A 41 -6.08 8.90 4.68
C TYR A 41 -6.41 8.39 3.28
N VAL A 42 -5.52 8.66 2.31
CA VAL A 42 -5.65 8.12 0.96
C VAL A 42 -5.42 6.60 0.98
N ALA A 43 -4.46 6.13 1.78
CA ALA A 43 -4.24 4.70 2.00
C ALA A 43 -5.47 4.03 2.61
N TYR A 44 -6.07 4.63 3.65
CA TYR A 44 -7.29 4.12 4.27
C TYR A 44 -8.41 3.94 3.23
N GLU A 45 -8.68 4.99 2.44
CA GLU A 45 -9.73 4.96 1.43
C GLU A 45 -9.44 3.92 0.34
N LEU A 46 -8.21 3.90 -0.18
CA LEU A 46 -7.78 2.97 -1.23
C LEU A 46 -7.92 1.52 -0.78
N ILE A 47 -7.39 1.17 0.41
CA ILE A 47 -7.48 -0.19 0.94
C ILE A 47 -8.92 -0.59 1.19
N THR A 48 -9.73 0.30 1.79
CA THR A 48 -11.16 0.03 2.05
C THR A 48 -11.90 -0.31 0.76
N LYS A 49 -11.63 0.42 -0.33
CA LYS A 49 -12.26 0.16 -1.63
C LYS A 49 -11.69 -1.09 -2.30
N LEU A 50 -10.38 -1.34 -2.20
CA LEU A 50 -9.76 -2.54 -2.76
C LEU A 50 -10.28 -3.82 -2.09
N LYS A 51 -10.43 -3.84 -0.76
CA LYS A 51 -11.00 -4.99 -0.02
C LYS A 51 -12.45 -5.30 -0.41
N LYS A 52 -13.18 -4.34 -0.99
CA LYS A 52 -14.51 -4.54 -1.57
C LYS A 52 -14.49 -4.93 -3.06
N THR A 53 -13.34 -4.76 -3.71
CA THR A 53 -13.19 -4.88 -5.16
C THR A 53 -12.56 -6.21 -5.56
N VAL A 54 -11.58 -6.69 -4.79
CA VAL A 54 -10.87 -7.96 -5.01
C VAL A 54 -11.03 -8.88 -3.82
N ASN A 55 -10.97 -10.19 -4.05
CA ASN A 55 -11.09 -11.23 -3.01
C ASN A 55 -9.73 -11.77 -2.56
N ILE A 56 -8.65 -11.44 -3.26
CA ILE A 56 -7.29 -11.86 -2.93
C ILE A 56 -6.66 -11.00 -1.82
N PRO A 57 -5.74 -11.55 -1.01
CA PRO A 57 -5.03 -10.79 0.03
C PRO A 57 -4.27 -9.58 -0.52
N ILE A 58 -4.26 -8.49 0.24
CA ILE A 58 -3.61 -7.23 -0.11
C ILE A 58 -2.35 -7.03 0.75
N HIS A 59 -1.24 -6.78 0.09
CA HIS A 59 0.06 -6.47 0.68
C HIS A 59 0.41 -5.01 0.42
N MET A 60 1.08 -4.34 1.38
CA MET A 60 1.60 -2.99 1.17
C MET A 60 3.09 -2.91 1.48
N GLN A 61 3.79 -2.24 0.57
CA GLN A 61 5.16 -1.79 0.74
C GLN A 61 5.21 -0.27 0.61
N CYS A 62 5.68 0.43 1.64
CA CYS A 62 5.86 1.88 1.63
C CYS A 62 7.24 2.26 2.16
N HIS A 63 7.97 3.07 1.40
CA HIS A 63 9.24 3.65 1.81
C HIS A 63 9.05 4.75 2.86
N ALA A 64 9.97 4.84 3.81
CA ALA A 64 9.97 5.78 4.92
C ALA A 64 10.56 7.17 4.57
N THR A 65 10.84 7.42 3.28
CA THR A 65 11.64 8.57 2.82
C THR A 65 11.02 9.92 3.19
N THR A 66 9.69 9.99 3.20
CA THR A 66 8.92 11.19 3.57
C THR A 66 8.51 11.20 5.04
N GLY A 67 8.85 10.17 5.81
CA GLY A 67 8.37 9.97 7.18
C GLY A 67 6.91 9.49 7.30
N LEU A 68 6.21 9.29 6.18
CA LEU A 68 4.78 8.96 6.18
C LEU A 68 4.48 7.45 6.27
N SER A 69 5.47 6.57 6.10
CA SER A 69 5.23 5.13 6.06
C SER A 69 4.55 4.57 7.31
N THR A 70 4.94 5.04 8.51
CA THR A 70 4.33 4.60 9.77
C THR A 70 2.84 4.96 9.88
N PRO A 71 2.44 6.25 9.79
CA PRO A 71 1.02 6.59 9.85
C PRO A 71 0.23 5.99 8.67
N THR A 72 0.84 5.83 7.51
CA THR A 72 0.23 5.16 6.35
C THR A 72 -0.07 3.69 6.63
N TYR A 73 0.86 2.95 7.25
CA TYR A 73 0.61 1.56 7.64
C TYR A 73 -0.46 1.44 8.71
N ILE A 74 -0.48 2.32 9.72
CA ILE A 74 -1.54 2.32 10.75
C ILE A 74 -2.91 2.45 10.08
N LYS A 75 -3.05 3.41 9.15
CA LYS A 75 -4.30 3.60 8.40
C LYS A 75 -4.64 2.45 7.45
N ALA A 76 -3.64 1.82 6.83
CA ALA A 76 -3.87 0.63 6.02
C ALA A 76 -4.37 -0.56 6.87
N ILE A 77 -3.81 -0.74 8.07
CA ILE A 77 -4.24 -1.77 9.04
C ILE A 77 -5.67 -1.51 9.52
N GLU A 78 -6.01 -0.27 9.89
CA GLU A 78 -7.40 0.10 10.25
C GLU A 78 -8.40 -0.16 9.11
N ALA A 79 -7.95 -0.08 7.85
CA ALA A 79 -8.77 -0.39 6.67
C ALA A 79 -8.83 -1.89 6.32
N GLY A 80 -8.12 -2.75 7.06
CA GLY A 80 -8.16 -4.20 6.90
C GLY A 80 -7.18 -4.77 5.87
N ILE A 81 -6.00 -4.16 5.70
CA ILE A 81 -4.93 -4.75 4.91
C ILE A 81 -4.42 -6.06 5.53
N ASP A 82 -4.04 -7.02 4.70
CA ASP A 82 -3.66 -8.36 5.16
C ASP A 82 -2.18 -8.45 5.55
N ASN A 83 -1.28 -7.76 4.82
CA ASN A 83 0.16 -7.81 5.05
C ASN A 83 0.86 -6.47 4.82
N VAL A 84 1.94 -6.22 5.55
CA VAL A 84 2.79 -5.03 5.39
C VAL A 84 4.27 -5.39 5.40
N ASP A 85 5.05 -4.77 4.51
CA ASP A 85 6.49 -4.96 4.41
C ASP A 85 7.21 -4.13 5.48
N THR A 86 8.11 -4.76 6.23
CA THR A 86 8.91 -4.10 7.26
C THR A 86 10.38 -4.50 7.15
N ALA A 87 11.26 -3.65 7.68
CA ALA A 87 12.70 -3.90 7.78
C ALA A 87 13.12 -4.05 9.24
N ILE A 88 14.14 -4.88 9.49
CA ILE A 88 14.75 -4.97 10.82
C ILE A 88 15.30 -3.61 11.24
N SER A 89 15.22 -3.30 12.54
CA SER A 89 15.45 -1.95 13.07
C SER A 89 16.80 -1.33 12.73
N SER A 90 17.86 -2.14 12.65
CA SER A 90 19.20 -1.68 12.26
C SER A 90 19.34 -1.33 10.78
N MET A 91 18.35 -1.67 9.96
CA MET A 91 18.33 -1.50 8.50
C MET A 91 17.06 -0.79 8.00
N SER A 92 16.29 -0.15 8.89
CA SER A 92 15.02 0.49 8.57
C SER A 92 15.14 2.01 8.44
N MET A 93 14.02 2.66 8.09
CA MET A 93 13.87 4.12 8.05
C MET A 93 14.68 4.82 6.94
N THR A 94 14.58 6.15 6.88
CA THR A 94 15.16 7.00 5.82
C THR A 94 14.73 6.51 4.42
N TYR A 95 15.64 6.04 3.60
CA TYR A 95 15.33 5.50 2.27
C TYR A 95 14.73 4.09 2.30
N GLY A 96 14.83 3.39 3.42
CA GLY A 96 14.28 2.04 3.61
C GLY A 96 12.77 2.03 3.87
N ILE A 97 12.27 0.89 4.35
CA ILE A 97 10.86 0.66 4.71
C ILE A 97 10.68 0.75 6.24
N ARG A 98 9.43 0.73 6.72
CA ARG A 98 9.08 0.84 8.16
C ARG A 98 9.82 -0.20 9.00
N GLN A 99 10.26 0.20 10.19
CA GLN A 99 10.80 -0.70 11.22
C GLN A 99 9.80 -1.79 11.66
N LEU A 100 10.26 -3.05 11.70
CA LEU A 100 9.61 -4.15 12.40
C LEU A 100 9.82 -3.98 13.92
N LYS A 101 8.72 -3.95 14.69
CA LYS A 101 8.56 -3.55 16.10
C LYS A 101 8.21 -2.08 16.32
N GLN A 102 6.89 -1.84 16.45
CA GLN A 102 6.23 -0.93 17.38
C GLN A 102 4.77 -1.35 17.42
#